data_AF-A0A1H9I8T3-F1
#
_entry.id   AF-A0A1H9I8T3-F1
#
_cell.length_a   1.000
_cell.length_b   1.000
_cell.length_c   1.000
_cell.angle_alpha   90.00
_cell.angle_beta   90.00
_cell.angle_gamma   90.00
#
_symmetry.space_group_name_H-M   'P 1'
#
loop_
_entity.id
_entity.type
_entity.pdbx_description
1 polymer ?
#
loop_
_entity_poly.entity_id
_entity_poly.type
_entity_poly.pdbx_seq_one_letter_code
_entity_poly.pdbx_strand_id
1 'polypeptide(L)'
;MAVDVPGLVEQARQGRPRAVARLISLVEGASPQLREVMAALAPLTGNAYVVGLTGSPGVGKSTSTSALVTAYRKAGRRVGVLAVDPSSPFSGGALLGDRVRMSEHASDPGVYIRSMATRGHLGGLAWAAPQAIRVLDAAGCDVVLVETVGVGQSEVEIASQADTSVVLLAPGMGDGIQAAKAGILEIGDVYVVNKADRDGADATARELNHMLGLGEARGPGDWRPPIVKTVAARGEGVDEVVEALEKHRAWMEERGVLAERHRARAAREVETIAVTALRERIGDLRGDRRLDALAERIVGGTLDPYAAADELVAGLTGE
;
A
#
# COMPACT_ATOMS: atom_id res chain seq x y z
N MET A 1 -9.61 27.71 12.80
CA MET A 1 -9.95 27.07 14.09
C MET A 1 -8.95 25.95 14.32
N ALA A 2 -8.27 25.92 15.47
CA ALA A 2 -7.30 24.87 15.76
C ALA A 2 -7.99 23.50 15.73
N VAL A 3 -7.35 22.51 15.11
CA VAL A 3 -7.86 21.14 15.09
C VAL A 3 -7.50 20.50 16.41
N ASP A 4 -8.50 20.05 17.19
CA ASP A 4 -8.29 19.27 18.41
C ASP A 4 -7.93 17.82 18.03
N VAL A 5 -6.63 17.55 17.88
CA VAL A 5 -6.12 16.23 17.50
C VAL A 5 -6.44 15.16 18.56
N PRO A 6 -6.18 15.38 19.86
CA PRO A 6 -6.55 14.39 20.89
C PRO A 6 -8.03 14.03 20.87
N GLY A 7 -8.92 15.02 20.75
CA GLY A 7 -10.37 14.78 20.65
C GLY A 7 -10.76 14.01 19.39
N LEU A 8 -10.13 14.28 18.25
CA LEU A 8 -10.37 13.53 17.01
C LEU A 8 -9.90 12.07 17.12
N VAL A 9 -8.75 11.81 17.72
CA VAL A 9 -8.23 10.45 17.92
C VAL A 9 -9.17 9.66 18.82
N GLU A 10 -9.59 10.21 19.95
CA GLU A 10 -10.52 9.52 20.86
C GLU A 10 -11.88 9.23 20.19
N GLN A 11 -12.41 10.17 19.41
CA GLN A 11 -13.62 9.92 18.63
C GLN A 11 -13.44 8.83 17.56
N ALA A 12 -12.27 8.76 16.92
CA ALA A 12 -11.97 7.73 15.94
C ALA A 12 -11.90 6.33 16.58
N ARG A 13 -11.30 6.21 17.78
CA ARG A 13 -11.27 4.97 18.57
C ARG A 13 -12.67 4.49 18.95
N GLN A 14 -13.57 5.42 19.25
CA GLN A 14 -14.99 5.14 19.49
C GLN A 14 -15.78 4.79 18.22
N GLY A 15 -15.11 4.64 17.07
CA GLY A 15 -15.73 4.29 15.81
C GLY A 15 -16.56 5.41 15.19
N ARG A 16 -16.30 6.69 15.50
CA ARG A 16 -17.04 7.80 14.88
C ARG A 16 -16.56 8.03 13.44
N PRO A 17 -17.37 7.80 12.39
CA PRO A 17 -16.85 7.82 11.03
C PRO A 17 -16.36 9.18 10.53
N ARG A 18 -16.97 10.26 11.04
CA ARG A 18 -16.53 11.62 10.72
C ARG A 18 -15.13 11.91 11.26
N ALA A 19 -14.78 11.38 12.43
CA ALA A 19 -13.45 11.55 13.02
C ALA A 19 -12.40 10.78 12.23
N VAL A 20 -12.68 9.51 11.89
CA VAL A 20 -11.81 8.68 11.02
C VAL A 20 -11.58 9.37 9.67
N ALA A 21 -12.65 9.79 9.00
CA ALA A 21 -12.54 10.49 7.72
C ALA A 21 -11.77 11.81 7.82
N ARG A 22 -11.92 12.55 8.93
CA ARG A 22 -11.19 13.79 9.18
C ARG A 22 -9.70 13.52 9.39
N LEU A 23 -9.33 12.53 10.18
CA LEU A 23 -7.94 12.12 10.39
C LEU A 23 -7.29 11.68 9.06
N ILE A 24 -7.97 10.84 8.27
CA ILE A 24 -7.48 10.45 6.95
C ILE A 24 -7.29 11.68 6.05
N SER A 25 -8.21 12.64 6.09
CA SER A 25 -8.08 13.87 5.30
C SER A 25 -6.89 14.74 5.74
N LEU A 26 -6.54 14.77 7.04
CA LEU A 26 -5.36 15.48 7.54
C LEU A 26 -4.06 14.83 7.05
N VAL A 27 -3.98 13.49 7.08
CA VAL A 27 -2.77 12.77 6.64
C VAL A 27 -2.60 12.81 5.13
N GLU A 28 -3.69 12.61 4.36
CA GLU A 28 -3.68 12.78 2.90
C GLU A 28 -3.25 14.19 2.49
N GLY A 29 -3.61 15.20 3.30
CA GLY A 29 -3.33 16.62 3.05
C GLY A 29 -1.94 17.09 3.46
N ALA A 30 -1.08 16.23 4.02
CA ALA A 30 0.17 16.63 4.66
C ALA A 30 -0.03 17.83 5.61
N SER A 31 -1.10 17.78 6.40
CA SER A 31 -1.51 18.86 7.31
C SER A 31 -0.35 19.25 8.24
N PRO A 32 -0.24 20.54 8.66
CA PRO A 32 0.72 20.95 9.69
C PRO A 32 0.58 20.16 11.01
N GLN A 33 -0.61 19.60 11.26
CA GLN A 33 -0.90 18.75 12.42
C GLN A 33 -0.47 17.28 12.24
N LEU A 34 0.08 16.88 11.09
CA LEU A 34 0.42 15.49 10.78
C LEU A 34 1.30 14.86 11.87
N ARG A 35 2.33 15.58 12.34
CA ARG A 35 3.23 15.08 13.39
C ARG A 35 2.52 14.84 14.71
N GLU A 36 1.62 15.75 15.10
CA GLU A 36 0.80 15.62 16.30
C GLU A 36 -0.16 14.43 16.18
N VAL A 37 -0.79 14.26 15.01
CA VAL A 37 -1.66 13.10 14.73
C VAL A 37 -0.85 11.80 14.83
N MET A 38 0.31 11.70 14.19
CA MET A 38 1.13 10.47 14.24
C MET A 38 1.61 10.16 15.67
N ALA A 39 2.00 11.17 16.45
CA ALA A 39 2.37 10.97 17.85
C ALA A 39 1.20 10.46 18.70
N ALA A 40 0.00 11.01 18.50
CA ALA A 40 -1.20 10.58 19.21
C ALA A 40 -1.67 9.17 18.82
N LEU A 41 -1.43 8.75 17.58
CA LEU A 41 -1.78 7.40 17.09
C LEU A 41 -0.74 6.34 17.48
N ALA A 42 0.54 6.72 17.66
CA ALA A 42 1.63 5.78 17.93
C ALA A 42 1.32 4.69 18.98
N PRO A 43 0.76 5.00 20.17
CA PRO A 43 0.48 3.98 21.19
C PRO A 43 -0.74 3.08 20.88
N LEU A 44 -1.46 3.35 19.78
CA LEU A 44 -2.74 2.71 19.43
C LEU A 44 -2.65 1.82 18.19
N THR A 45 -1.46 1.66 17.62
CA THR A 45 -1.23 1.00 16.33
C THR A 45 -0.34 -0.24 16.47
N GLY A 46 -0.32 -1.07 15.43
CA GLY A 46 0.37 -2.36 15.39
C GLY A 46 -0.55 -3.57 15.57
N ASN A 47 -1.88 -3.39 15.56
CA ASN A 47 -2.83 -4.48 15.84
C ASN A 47 -3.51 -5.03 14.58
N ALA A 48 -3.84 -4.14 13.64
CA ALA A 48 -4.52 -4.52 12.40
C ALA A 48 -3.65 -5.39 11.50
N TYR A 49 -4.27 -6.41 10.90
CA TYR A 49 -3.64 -7.20 9.84
C TYR A 49 -3.84 -6.51 8.48
N VAL A 50 -2.74 -6.16 7.82
CA VAL A 50 -2.78 -5.41 6.56
C VAL A 50 -2.64 -6.35 5.37
N VAL A 51 -3.66 -6.40 4.52
CA VAL A 51 -3.67 -7.24 3.32
C VAL A 51 -3.67 -6.37 2.07
N GLY A 52 -2.66 -6.52 1.23
CA GLY A 52 -2.53 -5.82 -0.04
C GLY A 52 -3.19 -6.62 -1.17
N LEU A 53 -3.99 -5.98 -2.02
CA LEU A 53 -4.59 -6.60 -3.19
C LEU A 53 -4.07 -5.93 -4.46
N THR A 54 -3.43 -6.73 -5.30
CA THR A 54 -2.83 -6.29 -6.56
C THR A 54 -3.20 -7.19 -7.72
N GLY A 55 -2.99 -6.75 -8.95
CA GLY A 55 -3.36 -7.46 -10.16
C GLY A 55 -3.80 -6.53 -11.28
N SER A 56 -3.76 -7.01 -12.52
CA SER A 56 -4.05 -6.20 -13.71
C SER A 56 -5.45 -5.58 -13.69
N PRO A 57 -5.71 -4.51 -14.45
CA PRO A 57 -7.07 -4.00 -14.63
C PRO A 57 -8.03 -5.10 -15.10
N GLY A 58 -9.25 -5.10 -14.57
CA GLY A 58 -10.29 -6.03 -15.01
C GLY A 58 -10.22 -7.44 -14.41
N VAL A 59 -9.18 -7.82 -13.64
CA VAL A 59 -9.13 -9.14 -12.97
C VAL A 59 -10.20 -9.33 -11.88
N GLY A 60 -10.84 -8.23 -11.46
CA GLY A 60 -11.91 -8.23 -10.45
C GLY A 60 -11.41 -7.95 -9.03
N LYS A 61 -10.41 -7.08 -8.87
CA LYS A 61 -9.87 -6.66 -7.56
C LYS A 61 -10.94 -6.11 -6.63
N SER A 62 -11.62 -5.02 -7.00
CA SER A 62 -12.65 -4.42 -6.14
C SER A 62 -13.79 -5.37 -5.80
N THR A 63 -14.17 -6.27 -6.73
CA THR A 63 -15.15 -7.34 -6.46
C THR A 63 -14.62 -8.33 -5.43
N SER A 64 -13.35 -8.71 -5.51
CA SER A 64 -12.69 -9.60 -4.56
C SER A 64 -12.50 -8.93 -3.20
N THR A 65 -12.13 -7.64 -3.18
CA THR A 65 -12.07 -6.81 -1.98
C THR A 65 -13.44 -6.79 -1.28
N SER A 66 -14.52 -6.51 -2.02
CA SER A 66 -15.89 -6.53 -1.47
C SER A 66 -16.26 -7.91 -0.91
N ALA A 67 -15.90 -8.98 -1.61
CA ALA A 67 -16.17 -10.33 -1.15
C ALA A 67 -15.37 -10.70 0.13
N LEU A 68 -14.12 -10.27 0.24
CA LEU A 68 -13.31 -10.42 1.44
C LEU A 68 -13.87 -9.61 2.62
N VAL A 69 -14.34 -8.38 2.37
CA VAL A 69 -15.05 -7.60 3.39
C VAL A 69 -16.23 -8.42 3.91
N THR A 70 -17.07 -8.95 3.03
CA THR A 70 -18.21 -9.81 3.42
C THR A 70 -17.77 -10.99 4.28
N ALA A 71 -16.70 -11.70 3.91
CA ALA A 71 -16.20 -12.86 4.66
C ALA A 71 -15.69 -12.46 6.05
N TYR A 72 -14.87 -11.42 6.16
CA TYR A 72 -14.39 -10.92 7.44
C TYR A 72 -15.52 -10.38 8.33
N ARG A 73 -16.52 -9.70 7.75
CA ARG A 73 -17.69 -9.22 8.48
C ARG A 73 -18.55 -10.37 9.02
N LYS A 74 -18.72 -11.45 8.26
CA LYS A 74 -19.37 -12.69 8.76
C LYS A 74 -18.63 -13.30 9.96
N ALA A 75 -17.30 -13.17 10.00
CA ALA A 75 -16.47 -13.56 11.13
C ALA A 75 -16.45 -12.53 12.28
N GLY A 76 -17.26 -11.47 12.21
CA GLY A 76 -17.37 -10.43 13.24
C GLY A 76 -16.23 -9.41 13.25
N ARG A 77 -15.30 -9.46 12.29
CA ARG A 77 -14.11 -8.60 12.23
C ARG A 77 -14.44 -7.23 11.69
N ARG A 78 -13.90 -6.16 12.26
CA ARG A 78 -14.03 -4.79 11.72
C ARG A 78 -13.02 -4.57 10.60
N VAL A 79 -13.47 -4.04 9.46
CA VAL A 79 -12.67 -3.98 8.23
C VAL A 79 -12.46 -2.54 7.76
N GLY A 80 -11.22 -2.16 7.54
CA GLY A 80 -10.86 -0.95 6.81
C GLY A 80 -10.49 -1.28 5.36
N VAL A 81 -10.87 -0.43 4.42
CA VAL A 81 -10.52 -0.55 2.99
C VAL A 81 -9.93 0.77 2.51
N LEU A 82 -8.70 0.71 2.00
CA LEU A 82 -8.02 1.81 1.32
C LEU A 82 -7.87 1.46 -0.15
N ALA A 83 -8.67 2.10 -0.99
CA ALA A 83 -8.51 2.03 -2.45
C ALA A 83 -7.62 3.18 -2.90
N VAL A 84 -6.45 2.90 -3.46
CA VAL A 84 -5.51 3.93 -3.90
C VAL A 84 -5.54 4.06 -5.42
N ASP A 85 -5.98 5.23 -5.86
CA ASP A 85 -6.16 5.58 -7.26
C ASP A 85 -5.09 6.59 -7.69
N PRO A 86 -4.69 6.60 -8.97
CA PRO A 86 -4.03 7.74 -9.56
C PRO A 86 -4.79 9.04 -9.28
N SER A 87 -4.08 10.15 -9.12
CA SER A 87 -4.73 11.46 -9.01
C SER A 87 -5.45 11.86 -10.30
N SER A 88 -6.67 12.35 -10.14
CA SER A 88 -7.42 13.03 -11.18
C SER A 88 -6.67 14.27 -11.64
N PRO A 89 -6.43 14.45 -12.96
CA PRO A 89 -5.76 15.64 -13.48
C PRO A 89 -6.62 16.91 -13.31
N PHE A 90 -7.92 16.77 -13.02
CA PHE A 90 -8.85 17.88 -12.89
C PHE A 90 -9.12 18.27 -11.43
N SER A 91 -9.31 17.30 -10.53
CA SER A 91 -9.69 17.55 -9.14
C SER A 91 -8.57 17.32 -8.13
N GLY A 92 -7.45 16.70 -8.53
CA GLY A 92 -6.36 16.28 -7.65
C GLY A 92 -6.71 15.11 -6.71
N GLY A 93 -8.00 14.78 -6.57
CA GLY A 93 -8.51 13.64 -5.79
C GLY A 93 -8.41 12.30 -6.53
N ALA A 94 -8.94 11.23 -5.95
CA ALA A 94 -8.91 9.89 -6.53
C ALA A 94 -9.65 9.88 -7.87
N LEU A 95 -9.01 9.35 -8.93
CA LEU A 95 -9.54 9.40 -10.30
C LEU A 95 -10.86 8.62 -10.46
N LEU A 96 -10.97 7.43 -9.87
CA LEU A 96 -12.10 6.54 -10.08
C LEU A 96 -13.07 6.54 -8.89
N GLY A 97 -12.62 6.98 -7.71
CA GLY A 97 -13.51 7.32 -6.60
C GLY A 97 -14.42 6.15 -6.24
N ASP A 98 -13.82 4.96 -6.12
CA ASP A 98 -14.42 3.63 -6.24
C ASP A 98 -15.50 3.23 -5.21
N ARG A 99 -16.07 4.20 -4.48
CA ARG A 99 -17.22 4.00 -3.57
C ARG A 99 -18.44 3.36 -4.24
N VAL A 100 -18.58 3.49 -5.56
CA VAL A 100 -19.69 2.89 -6.33
C VAL A 100 -19.55 1.37 -6.44
N ARG A 101 -18.34 0.81 -6.34
CA ARG A 101 -18.08 -0.64 -6.51
C ARG A 101 -18.25 -1.48 -5.24
N MET A 102 -18.34 -0.85 -4.06
CA MET A 102 -18.50 -1.52 -2.76
C MET A 102 -19.72 -0.99 -1.99
N SER A 103 -20.77 -0.61 -2.72
CA SER A 103 -21.99 0.01 -2.16
C SER A 103 -22.73 -0.88 -1.16
N GLU A 104 -22.60 -2.20 -1.27
CA GLU A 104 -23.20 -3.16 -0.34
C GLU A 104 -22.70 -3.00 1.11
N HIS A 105 -21.47 -2.51 1.30
CA HIS A 105 -20.85 -2.31 2.61
C HIS A 105 -20.89 -0.86 3.09
N ALA A 106 -21.41 0.06 2.29
CA ALA A 106 -21.35 1.50 2.58
C ALA A 106 -22.10 1.90 3.85
N SER A 107 -23.06 1.09 4.29
CA SER A 107 -23.86 1.28 5.51
C SER A 107 -23.48 0.33 6.66
N ASP A 108 -22.50 -0.56 6.49
CA ASP A 108 -22.06 -1.46 7.58
C ASP A 108 -21.23 -0.66 8.60
N PRO A 109 -21.66 -0.55 9.87
CA PRO A 109 -20.95 0.22 10.89
C PRO A 109 -19.58 -0.38 11.25
N GLY A 110 -19.31 -1.64 10.91
CA GLY A 110 -18.02 -2.29 11.07
C GLY A 110 -17.14 -2.25 9.82
N VAL A 111 -17.49 -1.44 8.81
CA VAL A 111 -16.69 -1.26 7.60
C VAL A 111 -16.34 0.21 7.39
N TYR A 112 -15.08 0.48 7.07
CA TYR A 112 -14.60 1.82 6.69
C TYR A 112 -14.00 1.76 5.30
N ILE A 113 -14.56 2.48 4.34
CA ILE A 113 -14.04 2.52 2.97
C ILE A 113 -13.57 3.94 2.64
N ARG A 114 -12.35 4.06 2.16
CA ARG A 114 -11.78 5.31 1.68
C ARG A 114 -11.04 5.10 0.37
N SER A 115 -11.36 5.93 -0.62
CA SER A 115 -10.54 6.09 -1.83
C SER A 115 -9.54 7.24 -1.61
N MET A 116 -8.28 7.00 -1.93
CA MET A 116 -7.16 7.92 -1.78
C MET A 116 -6.53 8.20 -3.14
N ALA A 117 -5.92 9.37 -3.29
CA ALA A 117 -5.22 9.78 -4.50
C ALA A 117 -3.71 9.78 -4.29
N THR A 118 -2.93 9.43 -5.31
CA THR A 118 -1.44 9.45 -5.28
C THR A 118 -0.82 10.85 -5.17
N ARG A 119 -1.53 11.89 -5.61
CA ARG A 119 -1.16 13.32 -5.58
C ARG A 119 0.20 13.66 -6.20
N GLY A 120 0.63 12.92 -7.23
CA GLY A 120 1.78 13.30 -8.06
C GLY A 120 3.15 13.15 -7.40
N HIS A 121 3.26 12.43 -6.28
CA HIS A 121 4.56 12.10 -5.71
C HIS A 121 5.26 11.06 -6.61
N LEU A 122 6.54 11.26 -6.93
CA LEU A 122 7.40 10.21 -7.51
C LEU A 122 7.48 9.08 -6.48
N GLY A 123 6.85 7.93 -6.76
CA GLY A 123 6.54 6.90 -5.76
C GLY A 123 5.04 6.78 -5.41
N GLY A 124 4.17 7.34 -6.26
CA GLY A 124 2.80 6.88 -6.51
C GLY A 124 1.91 6.84 -5.27
N LEU A 125 1.79 5.69 -4.62
CA LEU A 125 0.94 5.45 -3.45
C LEU A 125 1.43 6.09 -2.15
N ALA A 126 2.75 6.23 -2.00
CA ALA A 126 3.36 5.72 -0.77
C ALA A 126 3.37 6.68 0.43
N TRP A 127 3.22 8.00 0.25
CA TRP A 127 3.40 8.88 1.41
C TRP A 127 2.29 8.72 2.44
N ALA A 128 1.02 8.87 2.04
CA ALA A 128 -0.13 8.97 2.95
C ALA A 128 -0.72 7.61 3.38
N ALA A 129 -0.45 6.56 2.60
CA ALA A 129 -0.97 5.22 2.84
C ALA A 129 -0.59 4.65 4.22
N PRO A 130 0.68 4.64 4.66
CA PRO A 130 1.05 4.12 5.98
C PRO A 130 0.35 4.87 7.12
N GLN A 131 0.14 6.18 7.01
CA GLN A 131 -0.57 6.94 8.04
C GLN A 131 -2.07 6.70 8.00
N ALA A 132 -2.67 6.50 6.83
CA ALA A 132 -4.08 6.11 6.71
C ALA A 132 -4.32 4.71 7.30
N ILE A 133 -3.40 3.77 7.09
CA ILE A 133 -3.44 2.44 7.74
C ILE A 133 -3.42 2.60 9.26
N ARG A 134 -2.51 3.42 9.81
CA ARG A 134 -2.45 3.74 11.26
C ARG A 134 -3.74 4.36 11.79
N VAL A 135 -4.40 5.22 11.02
CA VAL A 135 -5.71 5.78 11.41
C VAL A 135 -6.77 4.68 11.50
N LEU A 136 -6.82 3.75 10.54
CA LEU A 136 -7.80 2.66 10.53
C LEU A 136 -7.55 1.64 11.65
N ASP A 137 -6.28 1.32 11.90
CA ASP A 137 -5.85 0.45 12.99
C ASP A 137 -6.22 1.06 14.36
N ALA A 138 -5.87 2.31 14.61
CA ALA A 138 -6.26 3.02 15.83
C ALA A 138 -7.78 3.23 15.96
N ALA A 139 -8.51 3.25 14.83
CA ALA A 139 -9.97 3.27 14.85
C ALA A 139 -10.58 1.91 15.24
N GLY A 140 -9.78 0.85 15.39
CA GLY A 140 -10.18 -0.49 15.82
C GLY A 140 -10.51 -1.43 14.68
N CYS A 141 -9.97 -1.24 13.48
CA CYS A 141 -10.10 -2.23 12.40
C CYS A 141 -9.19 -3.43 12.70
N ASP A 142 -9.74 -4.64 12.67
CA ASP A 142 -8.97 -5.88 12.82
C ASP A 142 -8.18 -6.20 11.56
N VAL A 143 -8.73 -5.84 10.39
CA VAL A 143 -8.15 -6.08 9.07
C VAL A 143 -8.22 -4.80 8.25
N VAL A 144 -7.13 -4.44 7.58
CA VAL A 144 -7.07 -3.34 6.62
C VAL A 144 -6.73 -3.90 5.25
N LEU A 145 -7.68 -3.82 4.32
CA LEU A 145 -7.50 -4.19 2.92
C LEU A 145 -7.00 -2.96 2.15
N VAL A 146 -5.88 -3.09 1.45
CA VAL A 146 -5.31 -2.02 0.62
C VAL A 146 -5.30 -2.49 -0.82
N GLU A 147 -6.05 -1.83 -1.70
CA GLU A 147 -6.06 -2.14 -3.13
C GLU A 147 -5.59 -0.97 -3.97
N THR A 148 -5.00 -1.25 -5.13
CA THR A 148 -4.73 -0.23 -6.15
C THR A 148 -5.72 -0.28 -7.28
N VAL A 149 -5.97 0.88 -7.87
CA VAL A 149 -6.74 0.97 -9.08
C VAL A 149 -5.83 1.16 -10.29
N GLY A 150 -5.28 0.03 -10.75
CA GLY A 150 -4.79 -0.17 -12.12
C GLY A 150 -3.45 0.49 -12.51
N VAL A 151 -2.87 -0.11 -13.57
CA VAL A 151 -1.59 0.14 -14.28
C VAL A 151 -0.55 1.05 -13.63
N GLY A 152 0.57 0.47 -13.17
CA GLY A 152 1.78 1.23 -12.84
C GLY A 152 2.86 0.43 -12.13
N GLN A 153 3.68 1.13 -11.32
CA GLN A 153 4.56 0.55 -10.30
C GLN A 153 3.91 0.52 -8.90
N SER A 154 2.66 0.97 -8.83
CA SER A 154 1.80 1.01 -7.66
C SER A 154 1.67 -0.34 -6.94
N GLU A 155 1.77 -1.42 -7.69
CA GLU A 155 1.64 -2.80 -7.23
C GLU A 155 2.74 -3.18 -6.23
N VAL A 156 3.99 -2.77 -6.51
CA VAL A 156 5.13 -2.99 -5.60
C VAL A 156 4.98 -2.16 -4.33
N GLU A 157 4.44 -0.95 -4.46
CA GLU A 157 4.25 -0.05 -3.33
C GLU A 157 3.19 -0.57 -2.35
N ILE A 158 2.07 -1.14 -2.83
CA ILE A 158 1.10 -1.83 -1.95
C ILE A 158 1.80 -2.94 -1.17
N ALA A 159 2.52 -3.81 -1.87
CA ALA A 159 3.16 -4.95 -1.23
C ALA A 159 4.17 -4.51 -0.17
N SER A 160 4.81 -3.37 -0.38
CA SER A 160 5.73 -2.77 0.58
C SER A 160 5.06 -2.31 1.89
N GLN A 161 3.73 -2.10 1.89
CA GLN A 161 2.93 -1.65 3.03
C GLN A 161 2.09 -2.76 3.66
N ALA A 162 1.85 -3.87 2.95
CA ALA A 162 1.05 -4.98 3.41
C ALA A 162 1.85 -5.99 4.25
N ASP A 163 1.19 -6.65 5.19
CA ASP A 163 1.71 -7.84 5.86
C ASP A 163 1.66 -9.04 4.91
N THR A 164 0.58 -9.16 4.15
CA THR A 164 0.38 -10.22 3.15
C THR A 164 -0.10 -9.62 1.85
N SER A 165 0.56 -9.95 0.75
CA SER A 165 0.19 -9.50 -0.59
C SER A 165 -0.57 -10.58 -1.37
N VAL A 166 -1.78 -10.23 -1.81
CA VAL A 166 -2.62 -11.04 -2.67
C VAL A 166 -2.48 -10.58 -4.12
N VAL A 167 -2.02 -11.47 -4.99
CA VAL A 167 -1.92 -11.21 -6.43
C VAL A 167 -3.11 -11.88 -7.15
N LEU A 168 -3.96 -11.05 -7.75
CA LEU A 168 -5.14 -11.49 -8.49
C LEU A 168 -4.85 -11.60 -9.98
N LEU A 169 -5.21 -12.74 -10.55
CA LEU A 169 -5.15 -13.04 -11.97
C LEU A 169 -6.55 -13.47 -12.45
N ALA A 170 -6.76 -13.45 -13.76
CA ALA A 170 -7.96 -13.97 -14.39
C ALA A 170 -7.60 -14.91 -15.55
N PRO A 171 -8.47 -15.87 -15.92
CA PRO A 171 -8.26 -16.74 -17.07
C PRO A 171 -8.08 -15.98 -18.37
N GLY A 172 -7.28 -16.54 -19.28
CA GLY A 172 -7.04 -15.96 -20.62
C GLY A 172 -6.03 -14.81 -20.63
N MET A 173 -5.34 -14.56 -19.52
CA MET A 173 -4.33 -13.51 -19.38
C MET A 173 -2.96 -13.89 -19.95
N GLY A 174 -2.82 -14.87 -20.87
CA GLY A 174 -1.53 -15.47 -21.29
C GLY A 174 -0.34 -14.49 -21.37
N ASP A 175 -0.44 -13.44 -22.20
CA ASP A 175 0.60 -12.39 -22.29
C ASP A 175 0.70 -11.50 -21.04
N GLY A 176 -0.42 -11.27 -20.36
CA GLY A 176 -0.51 -10.53 -19.10
C GLY A 176 0.15 -11.23 -17.90
N ILE A 177 0.21 -12.56 -17.87
CA ILE A 177 0.97 -13.31 -16.85
C ILE A 177 2.47 -13.12 -17.07
N GLN A 178 2.92 -13.17 -18.33
CA GLN A 178 4.32 -12.91 -18.69
C GLN A 178 4.68 -11.43 -18.44
N ALA A 179 3.77 -10.49 -18.67
CA ALA A 179 3.98 -9.08 -18.32
C ALA A 179 4.02 -8.86 -16.79
N ALA A 180 3.19 -9.57 -16.02
CA ALA A 180 3.20 -9.53 -14.55
C ALA A 180 4.44 -10.20 -13.93
N LYS A 181 5.16 -11.02 -14.71
CA LYS A 181 6.38 -11.71 -14.27
C LYS A 181 7.50 -10.75 -13.85
N ALA A 182 7.57 -9.56 -14.45
CA ALA A 182 8.55 -8.55 -14.05
C ALA A 182 8.07 -7.79 -12.81
N GLY A 183 8.32 -8.37 -11.62
CA GLY A 183 8.18 -7.69 -10.32
C GLY A 183 6.84 -7.85 -9.58
N ILE A 184 5.72 -8.21 -10.24
CA ILE A 184 4.42 -8.39 -9.55
C ILE A 184 4.24 -9.81 -9.00
N LEU A 185 4.72 -10.82 -9.73
CA LEU A 185 4.65 -12.19 -9.20
C LEU A 185 5.60 -12.40 -8.03
N GLU A 186 6.72 -11.68 -7.94
CA GLU A 186 7.71 -11.85 -6.87
C GLU A 186 7.24 -11.35 -5.50
N ILE A 187 6.29 -10.41 -5.49
CA ILE A 187 5.74 -9.81 -4.26
C ILE A 187 4.56 -10.60 -3.66
N GLY A 188 4.11 -11.67 -4.32
CA GLY A 188 2.90 -12.39 -3.93
C GLY A 188 3.11 -13.41 -2.81
N ASP A 189 2.36 -13.25 -1.72
CA ASP A 189 2.29 -14.22 -0.62
C ASP A 189 1.10 -15.18 -0.79
N VAL A 190 0.03 -14.74 -1.45
CA VAL A 190 -1.14 -15.55 -1.84
C VAL A 190 -1.55 -15.19 -3.25
N TYR A 191 -1.84 -16.18 -4.09
CA TYR A 191 -2.31 -15.93 -5.45
C TYR A 191 -3.75 -16.36 -5.62
N VAL A 192 -4.52 -15.56 -6.36
CA VAL A 192 -5.92 -15.80 -6.61
C VAL A 192 -6.19 -15.78 -8.11
N VAL A 193 -6.67 -16.90 -8.65
CA VAL A 193 -7.21 -16.97 -10.02
C VAL A 193 -8.72 -16.73 -9.94
N ASN A 194 -9.11 -15.47 -10.07
CA ASN A 194 -10.51 -15.04 -10.02
C ASN A 194 -11.21 -15.24 -11.36
N LYS A 195 -12.55 -15.27 -11.37
CA LYS A 195 -13.39 -15.62 -12.51
C LYS A 195 -13.15 -17.06 -12.97
N ALA A 196 -12.99 -17.96 -12.01
CA ALA A 196 -12.76 -19.38 -12.25
C ALA A 196 -13.94 -20.10 -12.93
N ASP A 197 -15.08 -19.42 -13.08
CA ASP A 197 -16.22 -19.82 -13.91
C ASP A 197 -15.95 -19.71 -15.42
N ARG A 198 -14.82 -19.11 -15.83
CA ARG A 198 -14.42 -18.98 -17.23
C ARG A 198 -13.44 -20.06 -17.66
N ASP A 199 -13.51 -20.41 -18.94
CA ASP A 199 -12.54 -21.31 -19.58
C ASP A 199 -11.10 -20.85 -19.37
N GLY A 200 -10.20 -21.81 -19.13
CA GLY A 200 -8.77 -21.54 -18.95
C GLY A 200 -8.34 -21.24 -17.51
N ALA A 201 -9.24 -21.28 -16.52
CA ALA A 201 -8.89 -21.10 -15.10
C ALA A 201 -7.89 -22.14 -14.60
N ASP A 202 -8.13 -23.43 -14.90
CA ASP A 202 -7.21 -24.51 -14.52
C ASP A 202 -5.86 -24.41 -15.25
N ALA A 203 -5.87 -23.97 -16.51
CA ALA A 203 -4.64 -23.74 -17.26
C ALA A 203 -3.81 -22.62 -16.60
N THR A 204 -4.46 -21.52 -16.23
CA THR A 204 -3.83 -20.37 -15.55
C THR A 204 -3.24 -20.78 -14.19
N ALA A 205 -3.99 -21.54 -13.39
CA ALA A 205 -3.51 -22.04 -12.11
C ALA A 205 -2.31 -23.01 -12.25
N ARG A 206 -2.29 -23.85 -13.30
CA ARG A 206 -1.16 -24.73 -13.60
C ARG A 206 0.07 -23.96 -14.06
N GLU A 207 -0.11 -22.98 -14.93
CA GLU A 207 0.99 -22.10 -15.39
C GLU A 207 1.62 -21.36 -14.20
N LEU A 208 0.78 -20.80 -13.32
CA LEU A 208 1.27 -20.11 -12.12
C LEU A 208 2.00 -21.06 -11.16
N ASN A 209 1.48 -22.27 -10.94
CA ASN A 209 2.18 -23.29 -10.16
C ASN A 209 3.56 -23.61 -10.74
N HIS A 210 3.64 -23.78 -12.07
CA HIS A 210 4.91 -24.03 -12.75
C HIS A 210 5.88 -22.88 -12.56
N MET A 211 5.42 -21.63 -12.75
CA MET A 211 6.26 -20.44 -12.57
C MET A 211 6.77 -20.27 -11.14
N LEU A 212 5.91 -20.48 -10.13
CA LEU A 212 6.33 -20.42 -8.72
C LEU A 212 7.27 -21.57 -8.34
N GLY A 213 7.15 -22.72 -9.01
CA GLY A 213 8.07 -23.85 -8.85
C GLY A 213 9.43 -23.66 -9.53
N LEU A 214 9.56 -22.73 -10.49
CA LEU A 214 10.81 -22.38 -11.17
C LEU A 214 11.64 -21.30 -10.45
N GLY A 215 11.08 -20.65 -9.42
CA GLY A 215 11.80 -19.67 -8.59
C GLY A 215 12.92 -20.32 -7.76
N GLU A 216 13.65 -19.50 -6.99
CA GLU A 216 14.70 -20.00 -6.09
C GLU A 216 14.21 -21.18 -5.25
N ALA A 217 15.07 -22.20 -5.11
CA ALA A 217 14.74 -23.42 -4.38
C ALA A 217 14.42 -23.08 -2.91
N ARG A 218 13.14 -23.12 -2.56
CA ARG A 218 12.67 -22.84 -1.20
C ARG A 218 13.02 -23.98 -0.26
N GLY A 219 13.66 -23.62 0.84
CA GLY A 219 14.09 -24.56 1.87
C GLY A 219 12.92 -25.14 2.66
N PRO A 220 13.16 -26.22 3.44
CA PRO A 220 12.18 -26.75 4.36
C PRO A 220 11.67 -25.67 5.33
N GLY A 221 10.37 -25.42 5.30
CA GLY A 221 9.70 -24.46 6.18
C GLY A 221 9.50 -23.05 5.60
N ASP A 222 10.04 -22.76 4.43
CA ASP A 222 9.73 -21.51 3.73
C ASP A 222 8.28 -21.45 3.30
N TRP A 223 7.71 -20.24 3.26
CA TRP A 223 6.34 -20.04 2.82
C TRP A 223 6.18 -20.45 1.35
N ARG A 224 5.15 -21.24 1.09
CA ARG A 224 4.72 -21.63 -0.26
C ARG A 224 3.36 -20.99 -0.51
N PRO A 225 3.29 -19.86 -1.24
CA PRO A 225 2.07 -19.19 -1.61
C PRO A 225 1.09 -20.17 -2.24
N PRO A 226 -0.10 -20.31 -1.63
CA PRO A 226 -1.15 -21.07 -2.25
C PRO A 226 -1.70 -20.31 -3.47
N ILE A 227 -2.23 -21.09 -4.42
CA ILE A 227 -3.02 -20.58 -5.53
C ILE A 227 -4.46 -20.99 -5.30
N VAL A 228 -5.34 -20.03 -5.06
CA VAL A 228 -6.76 -20.25 -4.79
C VAL A 228 -7.57 -19.81 -6.01
N LYS A 229 -8.54 -20.62 -6.44
CA LYS A 229 -9.47 -20.24 -7.51
C LYS A 229 -10.73 -19.64 -6.91
N THR A 230 -11.22 -18.54 -7.47
CA THR A 230 -12.41 -17.87 -6.95
C THR A 230 -13.37 -17.43 -8.06
N VAL A 231 -14.64 -17.31 -7.70
CA VAL A 231 -15.63 -16.54 -8.45
C VAL A 231 -16.13 -15.46 -7.50
N ALA A 232 -15.34 -14.38 -7.35
CA ALA A 232 -15.59 -13.36 -6.33
C ALA A 232 -17.00 -12.74 -6.42
N ALA A 233 -17.53 -12.58 -7.63
CA ALA A 233 -18.89 -12.05 -7.85
C ALA A 233 -20.01 -12.94 -7.28
N ARG A 234 -19.72 -14.22 -7.01
CA ARG A 234 -20.64 -15.19 -6.38
C ARG A 234 -20.22 -15.55 -4.95
N GLY A 235 -19.11 -15.00 -4.46
CA GLY A 235 -18.53 -15.35 -3.16
C GLY A 235 -17.87 -16.73 -3.11
N GLU A 236 -17.71 -17.43 -4.24
CA GLU A 236 -17.11 -18.77 -4.27
C GLU A 236 -15.59 -18.71 -4.15
N GLY A 237 -15.01 -19.59 -3.32
CA GLY A 237 -13.55 -19.66 -3.09
C GLY A 237 -13.01 -18.61 -2.11
N VAL A 238 -13.86 -17.70 -1.60
CA VAL A 238 -13.44 -16.55 -0.78
C VAL A 238 -13.02 -16.99 0.63
N ASP A 239 -13.72 -17.96 1.20
CA ASP A 239 -13.39 -18.50 2.53
C ASP A 239 -12.01 -19.19 2.49
N GLU A 240 -11.67 -19.86 1.39
CA GLU A 240 -10.35 -20.47 1.16
C GLU A 240 -9.25 -19.41 1.01
N VAL A 241 -9.56 -18.23 0.44
CA VAL A 241 -8.63 -17.10 0.43
C VAL A 241 -8.39 -16.58 1.85
N VAL A 242 -9.45 -16.43 2.65
CA VAL A 242 -9.30 -16.02 4.08
C VAL A 242 -8.48 -17.03 4.85
N GLU A 243 -8.71 -18.33 4.65
CA GLU A 243 -7.91 -19.39 5.28
C GLU A 243 -6.43 -19.30 4.89
N ALA A 244 -6.14 -19.07 3.60
CA ALA A 244 -4.77 -18.88 3.12
C ALA A 244 -4.10 -17.65 3.75
N LEU A 245 -4.84 -16.54 3.90
CA LEU A 245 -4.35 -15.31 4.54
C LEU A 245 -4.03 -15.53 6.02
N GLU A 246 -4.89 -16.22 6.77
CA GLU A 246 -4.66 -16.51 8.19
C GLU A 246 -3.50 -17.52 8.38
N LYS A 247 -3.35 -18.50 7.48
CA LYS A 247 -2.18 -19.40 7.48
C LYS A 247 -0.87 -18.65 7.27
N HIS A 248 -0.84 -17.70 6.32
CA HIS A 248 0.36 -16.90 6.08
C HIS A 248 0.69 -16.03 7.30
N ARG A 249 -0.32 -15.38 7.88
CA ARG A 249 -0.17 -14.59 9.10
C ARG A 249 0.45 -15.43 10.24
N ALA A 250 -0.13 -16.59 10.52
CA ALA A 250 0.36 -17.48 11.57
C ALA A 250 1.82 -17.93 11.31
N TRP A 251 2.14 -18.29 10.06
CA TRP A 251 3.51 -18.65 9.67
C TRP A 251 4.50 -17.49 9.89
N MET A 252 4.12 -16.26 9.55
CA MET A 252 4.96 -15.08 9.76
C MET A 252 5.15 -14.75 11.24
N GLU A 253 4.11 -14.91 12.06
CA GLU A 253 4.16 -14.68 13.51
C GLU A 253 5.06 -15.71 14.19
N GLU A 254 4.90 -17.01 13.87
CA GLU A 254 5.72 -18.10 14.42
C GLU A 254 7.22 -17.92 14.13
N ARG A 255 7.56 -17.41 12.94
CA ARG A 255 8.94 -17.25 12.48
C ARG A 255 9.54 -15.87 12.70
N GLY A 256 8.79 -14.94 13.29
CA GLY A 256 9.24 -13.55 13.50
C GLY A 256 9.33 -12.70 12.22
N VAL A 257 8.96 -13.25 11.06
CA VAL A 257 8.96 -12.56 9.76
C VAL A 257 8.06 -11.32 9.78
N LEU A 258 6.92 -11.40 10.49
CA LEU A 258 6.00 -10.25 10.61
C LEU A 258 6.70 -9.05 11.28
N ALA A 259 7.39 -9.30 12.40
CA ALA A 259 8.11 -8.26 13.14
C ALA A 259 9.29 -7.69 12.31
N GLU A 260 9.97 -8.52 11.51
CA GLU A 260 11.01 -8.09 10.59
C GLU A 260 10.45 -7.19 9.47
N ARG A 261 9.34 -7.59 8.83
CA ARG A 261 8.65 -6.77 7.83
C ARG A 261 8.23 -5.42 8.43
N HIS A 262 7.67 -5.42 9.64
CA HIS A 262 7.26 -4.20 10.35
C HIS A 262 8.45 -3.26 10.62
N ARG A 263 9.57 -3.81 11.12
CA ARG A 263 10.80 -3.05 11.38
C ARG A 263 11.39 -2.47 10.09
N ALA A 264 11.45 -3.26 9.02
CA ALA A 264 11.94 -2.82 7.72
C ALA A 264 11.07 -1.70 7.13
N ARG A 265 9.74 -1.77 7.29
CA ARG A 265 8.82 -0.69 6.90
C ARG A 265 9.07 0.59 7.71
N ALA A 266 9.19 0.48 9.02
CA ALA A 266 9.46 1.63 9.89
C ALA A 266 10.81 2.29 9.56
N ALA A 267 11.86 1.51 9.33
CA ALA A 267 13.17 2.03 8.95
C ALA A 267 13.12 2.80 7.62
N ARG A 268 12.49 2.23 6.58
CA ARG A 268 12.30 2.88 5.27
C ARG A 268 11.49 4.18 5.39
N GLU A 269 10.47 4.20 6.23
CA GLU A 269 9.66 5.40 6.45
C GLU A 269 10.46 6.50 7.16
N VAL A 270 11.22 6.17 8.21
CA VAL A 270 12.11 7.12 8.90
C VAL A 270 13.14 7.71 7.93
N GLU A 271 13.79 6.87 7.12
CA GLU A 271 14.73 7.31 6.08
C GLU A 271 14.06 8.27 5.09
N THR A 272 12.87 7.90 4.59
CA THR A 272 12.12 8.74 3.63
C THR A 272 11.77 10.10 4.24
N ILE A 273 11.28 10.13 5.49
CA ILE A 273 10.95 11.36 6.21
C ILE A 273 12.20 12.23 6.38
N ALA A 274 13.32 11.64 6.79
CA ALA A 274 14.56 12.35 7.06
C ALA A 274 15.16 12.96 5.77
N VAL A 275 15.26 12.17 4.70
CA VAL A 275 15.77 12.62 3.41
C VAL A 275 14.89 13.71 2.81
N THR A 276 13.57 13.57 2.92
CA THR A 276 12.61 14.60 2.46
C THR A 276 12.79 15.90 3.24
N ALA A 277 12.90 15.83 4.57
CA ALA A 277 13.12 17.01 5.40
C ALA A 277 14.47 17.70 5.11
N LEU A 278 15.52 16.92 4.81
CA LEU A 278 16.81 17.47 4.39
C LEU A 278 16.69 18.20 3.04
N ARG A 279 16.02 17.58 2.06
CA ARG A 279 15.75 18.20 0.75
C ARG A 279 14.97 19.50 0.89
N GLU A 280 13.94 19.54 1.74
CA GLU A 280 13.16 20.76 2.01
C GLU A 280 14.02 21.87 2.65
N ARG A 281 14.91 21.52 3.57
CA ARG A 281 15.85 22.48 4.20
C ARG A 281 16.87 23.04 3.22
N ILE A 282 17.34 22.21 2.28
CA ILE A 282 18.24 22.63 1.20
C ILE A 282 17.53 23.62 0.26
N GLY A 283 16.21 23.48 0.07
CA GLY A 283 15.41 24.37 -0.76
C GLY A 283 15.56 24.09 -2.26
N ASP A 284 15.08 25.03 -3.08
CA ASP A 284 15.29 24.98 -4.54
C ASP A 284 16.66 25.57 -4.88
N LEU A 285 17.58 24.71 -5.33
CA LEU A 285 18.91 25.12 -5.77
C LEU A 285 18.88 25.70 -7.20
N ARG A 286 17.74 25.67 -7.90
CA ARG A 286 17.61 26.26 -9.24
C ARG A 286 17.73 27.78 -9.15
N GLY A 287 18.77 28.33 -9.79
CA GLY A 287 19.11 29.75 -9.72
C GLY A 287 19.90 30.13 -8.47
N ASP A 288 20.36 29.16 -7.68
CA ASP A 288 21.38 29.42 -6.65
C ASP A 288 22.71 29.73 -7.36
N ARG A 289 23.22 30.95 -7.13
CA ARG A 289 24.51 31.40 -7.69
C ARG A 289 25.68 30.46 -7.37
N ARG A 290 25.59 29.73 -6.25
CA ARG A 290 26.60 28.71 -5.88
C ARG A 290 26.57 27.53 -6.84
N LEU A 291 25.38 27.06 -7.21
CA LEU A 291 25.22 25.97 -8.16
C LEU A 291 25.68 26.39 -9.57
N ASP A 292 25.35 27.62 -9.99
CA ASP A 292 25.80 28.15 -11.28
C ASP A 292 27.34 28.24 -11.35
N ALA A 293 27.99 28.75 -10.30
CA ALA A 293 29.45 28.84 -10.24
C ALA A 293 30.13 27.46 -10.26
N LEU A 294 29.54 26.46 -9.59
CA LEU A 294 30.02 25.08 -9.64
C LEU A 294 29.84 24.46 -11.03
N ALA A 295 28.71 24.71 -11.68
CA ALA A 295 28.45 24.24 -13.04
C ALA A 295 29.44 24.84 -14.06
N GLU A 296 29.77 26.13 -13.94
CA GLU A 296 30.80 26.78 -14.77
C GLU A 296 32.17 26.12 -14.60
N ARG A 297 32.57 25.78 -13.35
CA ARG A 297 33.83 25.09 -13.07
C ARG A 297 33.88 23.67 -13.65
N ILE A 298 32.76 22.96 -13.67
CA ILE A 298 32.61 21.64 -14.32
C ILE A 298 32.76 21.79 -15.84
N VAL A 299 32.04 22.72 -16.46
CA VAL A 299 32.13 22.98 -17.91
C VAL A 299 33.55 23.41 -18.30
N GLY A 300 34.22 24.19 -17.45
CA GLY A 300 35.62 24.58 -17.62
C GLY A 300 36.65 23.48 -17.36
N GLY A 301 36.23 22.28 -16.93
CA GLY A 301 37.11 21.14 -16.67
C GLY A 301 38.00 21.28 -15.42
N THR A 302 37.66 22.20 -14.52
CA THR A 302 38.44 22.50 -13.30
C THR A 302 37.91 21.82 -12.04
N LEU A 303 36.73 21.18 -12.14
CA LEU A 303 36.06 20.46 -11.07
C LEU A 303 35.22 19.33 -11.67
N ASP A 304 35.13 18.18 -11.03
CA ASP A 304 34.20 17.12 -11.43
C ASP A 304 32.87 17.23 -10.68
N PRO A 305 31.78 16.61 -11.19
CA PRO A 305 30.46 16.69 -10.55
C PRO A 305 30.38 16.17 -9.11
N TYR A 306 31.22 15.22 -8.70
CA TYR A 306 31.20 14.69 -7.33
C TYR A 306 31.84 15.69 -6.36
N ALA A 307 33.04 16.20 -6.70
CA ALA A 307 33.69 17.23 -5.90
C ALA A 307 32.83 18.51 -5.80
N ALA A 308 32.13 18.87 -6.88
CA ALA A 308 31.19 19.99 -6.87
C ALA A 308 29.99 19.76 -5.93
N ALA A 309 29.45 18.53 -5.91
CA ALA A 309 28.37 18.17 -5.00
C ALA A 309 28.82 18.20 -3.54
N ASP A 310 30.03 17.70 -3.23
CA ASP A 310 30.61 17.75 -1.88
C ASP A 310 30.78 19.21 -1.40
N GLU A 311 31.29 20.09 -2.26
CA GLU A 311 31.44 21.54 -1.97
C GLU A 311 30.08 22.19 -1.70
N LEU A 312 29.06 21.85 -2.50
CA LEU A 312 27.71 22.37 -2.34
C LEU A 312 27.07 21.90 -1.02
N VAL A 313 27.20 20.62 -0.69
CA VAL A 313 26.64 20.04 0.54
C VAL A 313 27.31 20.64 1.77
N ALA A 314 28.65 20.74 1.78
CA ALA A 314 29.39 21.36 2.88
C ALA A 314 28.92 22.81 3.13
N GLY A 315 28.71 23.59 2.07
CA GLY A 315 28.20 24.97 2.16
C GLY A 315 26.74 25.10 2.60
N LEU A 316 25.98 24.00 2.68
CA LEU A 316 24.57 23.97 3.11
C LEU A 316 24.39 23.45 4.55
N THR A 317 25.27 22.56 5.00
CA THR A 317 25.15 21.91 6.33
C THR A 317 25.76 22.71 7.48
N GLY A 318 26.52 23.76 7.20
CA GLY A 318 27.08 24.64 8.23
C GLY A 318 27.96 23.89 9.23
N GLU A 319 29.18 23.55 8.81
CA GLU A 319 30.34 23.60 9.71
C GLU A 319 31.08 24.92 9.48
#